data_AF-A0A2G8RGH0-F1
#
_entry.id   AF-A0A2G8RGH0-F1
#
_cell.length_a   1.000
_cell.length_b   1.000
_cell.length_c   1.000
_cell.angle_alpha   90.00
_cell.angle_beta   90.00
_cell.angle_gamma   90.00
#
_symmetry.space_group_name_H-M   'P 1'
#
loop_
_entity.id
_entity.type
_entity.pdbx_description
1 polymer ?
#
loop_
_entity_poly.entity_id
_entity_poly.type
_entity_poly.pdbx_seq_one_letter_code
_entity_poly.pdbx_strand_id
1 'polypeptide(L)'
;MTQIEELERRITAALDRIAQGVEAFDQAPVPEPAVPEADPAELAALREALSEEQLANAQLEERLRVLRQKPDSPAPDLKAQLAAQSESMTTLDLDLQHLRRANDMLVSTIQELRAALEENVGEPNLINKAMLAELEALRAARAVDAAETRAVLDTLEPLLAEASKHTAEESV
;
A
#
# COMPACT_ATOMS: atom_id res chain seq x y z
N MET A 1 -42.15 49.05 -75.45
CA MET A 1 -40.69 49.26 -75.49
C MET A 1 -40.19 50.16 -74.35
N THR A 2 -40.99 51.11 -73.86
CA THR A 2 -40.63 52.01 -72.73
C THR A 2 -40.42 51.34 -71.36
N GLN A 3 -41.09 50.22 -71.08
CA GLN A 3 -40.93 49.50 -69.80
C GLN A 3 -39.57 48.80 -69.66
N ILE A 4 -38.94 48.41 -70.78
CA ILE A 4 -37.64 47.73 -70.77
C ILE A 4 -36.54 48.76 -70.46
N GLU A 5 -36.59 49.93 -71.07
CA GLU A 5 -35.65 51.04 -70.80
C GLU A 5 -35.73 51.53 -69.34
N GLU A 6 -36.92 51.53 -68.74
CA GLU A 6 -37.10 51.90 -67.34
C GLU A 6 -36.56 50.84 -66.36
N LEU A 7 -36.68 49.56 -66.72
CA LEU A 7 -36.06 48.46 -65.98
C LEU A 7 -34.54 48.50 -66.10
N GLU A 8 -34.00 48.75 -67.30
CA GLU A 8 -32.57 48.89 -67.53
C GLU A 8 -31.98 50.02 -66.69
N ARG A 9 -32.61 51.20 -66.70
CA ARG A 9 -32.19 52.36 -65.89
C ARG A 9 -32.24 52.08 -64.39
N ARG A 10 -33.23 51.31 -63.91
CA ARG A 10 -33.30 50.88 -62.51
C ARG A 10 -32.22 49.87 -62.14
N ILE A 11 -31.89 48.95 -63.03
CA ILE A 11 -30.83 47.97 -62.82
C ILE A 11 -29.47 48.67 -62.78
N THR A 12 -29.19 49.61 -63.67
CA THR A 12 -27.91 50.37 -63.63
C THR A 12 -27.79 51.14 -62.32
N ALA A 13 -28.84 51.84 -61.89
CA ALA A 13 -28.83 52.55 -60.62
C ALA A 13 -28.68 51.63 -59.39
N ALA A 14 -29.20 50.40 -59.45
CA ALA A 14 -29.01 49.42 -58.40
C ALA A 14 -27.57 48.88 -58.38
N LEU A 15 -26.97 48.64 -59.54
CA LEU A 15 -25.58 48.20 -59.67
C LEU A 15 -24.60 49.27 -59.20
N ASP A 16 -24.83 50.55 -59.53
CA ASP A 16 -23.99 51.66 -59.04
C ASP A 16 -24.05 51.79 -57.51
N ARG A 17 -25.24 51.59 -56.92
CA ARG A 17 -25.41 51.60 -55.45
C ARG A 17 -24.71 50.43 -54.79
N ILE A 18 -24.71 49.25 -55.42
CA ILE A 18 -23.97 48.08 -54.93
C ILE A 18 -22.47 48.34 -55.05
N ALA A 19 -21.99 48.89 -56.16
CA ALA A 19 -20.59 49.25 -56.34
C ALA A 19 -20.12 50.23 -55.26
N GLN A 20 -20.89 51.29 -55.00
CA GLN A 20 -20.63 52.22 -53.90
C GLN A 20 -20.69 51.55 -52.51
N GLY A 21 -21.62 50.61 -52.32
CA GLY A 21 -21.73 49.85 -51.07
C GLY A 21 -20.55 48.91 -50.82
N VAL A 22 -20.00 48.31 -51.89
CA VAL A 22 -18.80 47.46 -51.83
C VAL A 22 -17.56 48.31 -51.59
N GLU A 23 -17.40 49.44 -52.28
CA GLU A 23 -16.29 50.37 -52.02
C GLU A 23 -16.33 50.94 -50.59
N ALA A 24 -17.52 51.25 -50.07
CA ALA A 24 -17.68 51.68 -48.68
C ALA A 24 -17.36 50.56 -47.68
N PHE A 25 -17.60 49.29 -48.04
CA PHE A 25 -17.21 48.13 -47.22
C PHE A 25 -15.70 47.89 -47.26
N ASP A 26 -15.06 48.11 -48.41
CA ASP A 26 -13.61 47.94 -48.60
C ASP A 26 -12.81 49.10 -47.98
N GLN A 27 -13.41 50.30 -47.93
CA GLN A 27 -12.85 51.49 -47.27
C GLN A 27 -13.28 51.64 -45.80
N ALA A 28 -14.20 50.81 -45.31
CA ALA A 28 -14.52 50.78 -43.90
C ALA A 28 -13.29 50.23 -43.16
N PRO A 29 -12.63 51.01 -42.30
CA PRO A 29 -11.56 50.47 -41.48
C PRO A 29 -12.17 49.37 -40.60
N VAL A 30 -11.76 48.12 -40.85
CA VAL A 30 -12.00 47.03 -39.91
C VAL A 30 -11.41 47.51 -38.59
N PRO A 31 -12.20 47.68 -37.51
CA PRO A 31 -11.59 47.93 -36.22
C PRO A 31 -10.77 46.69 -35.92
N GLU A 32 -9.44 46.84 -35.93
CA GLU A 32 -8.56 45.84 -35.35
C GLU A 32 -9.12 45.51 -33.97
N PRO A 33 -9.25 44.23 -33.59
CA PRO A 33 -9.60 43.91 -32.23
C PRO A 33 -8.54 44.60 -31.37
N ALA A 34 -8.96 45.57 -30.56
CA ALA A 34 -8.10 46.20 -29.58
C ALA A 34 -7.62 45.08 -28.65
N VAL A 35 -6.46 44.52 -28.97
CA VAL A 35 -5.70 43.72 -28.03
C VAL A 35 -5.39 44.71 -26.92
N PRO A 36 -5.89 44.54 -25.69
CA PRO A 36 -5.45 45.41 -24.62
C PRO A 36 -3.93 45.31 -24.59
N GLU A 37 -3.23 46.41 -24.89
CA GLU A 37 -1.79 46.50 -24.73
C GLU A 37 -1.54 46.28 -23.23
N ALA A 38 -1.24 45.04 -22.88
CA ALA A 38 -0.93 44.70 -21.50
C ALA A 38 0.29 45.53 -21.10
N ASP A 39 0.15 46.30 -20.03
CA ASP A 39 1.19 47.20 -19.58
C ASP A 39 2.50 46.42 -19.44
N PRO A 40 3.61 46.88 -20.05
CA PRO A 40 4.86 46.12 -20.06
C PRO A 40 5.40 45.87 -18.64
N ALA A 41 5.03 46.72 -17.68
CA ALA A 41 5.31 46.56 -16.27
C ALA A 41 4.49 45.42 -15.63
N GLU A 42 3.21 45.29 -15.96
CA GLU A 42 2.36 44.20 -15.48
C GLU A 42 2.80 42.85 -16.07
N LEU A 43 3.18 42.83 -17.36
CA LEU A 43 3.75 41.64 -17.99
C LEU A 43 5.08 41.21 -17.36
N ALA A 44 5.92 42.15 -16.93
CA ALA A 44 7.15 41.86 -16.22
C ALA A 44 6.87 41.26 -14.83
N ALA A 45 5.96 41.86 -14.07
CA ALA A 45 5.55 41.38 -12.75
C ALA A 45 4.91 39.99 -12.80
N LEU A 46 4.06 39.73 -13.80
CA LEU A 46 3.45 38.40 -14.00
C LEU A 46 4.47 37.33 -14.37
N ARG A 47 5.51 37.68 -15.15
CA ARG A 47 6.60 36.75 -15.49
C ARG A 47 7.46 36.42 -14.28
N GLU A 48 7.72 37.41 -13.42
CA GLU A 48 8.44 37.22 -12.16
C GLU A 48 7.66 36.30 -11.22
N ALA A 49 6.37 36.58 -10.98
CA ALA A 49 5.50 35.74 -10.16
C ALA A 49 5.39 34.30 -10.71
N LEU A 50 5.31 34.13 -12.04
CA LEU A 50 5.28 32.82 -12.68
C LEU A 50 6.61 32.07 -12.49
N SER A 51 7.76 32.76 -12.50
CA SER A 51 9.05 32.14 -12.23
C SER A 51 9.20 31.72 -10.77
N GLU A 52 8.68 32.50 -9.82
CA GLU A 52 8.66 32.16 -8.39
C GLU A 52 7.77 30.94 -8.12
N GLU A 53 6.57 30.91 -8.70
CA GLU A 53 5.65 29.76 -8.59
C GLU A 53 6.24 28.49 -9.22
N GLN A 54 6.94 28.60 -10.35
CA GLN A 54 7.63 27.45 -10.96
C GLN A 54 8.76 26.92 -10.07
N LEU A 55 9.53 27.81 -9.42
CA LEU A 55 10.56 27.41 -8.47
C LEU A 55 9.95 26.74 -7.23
N ALA A 56 8.85 27.29 -6.69
CA ALA A 56 8.13 26.69 -5.59
C ALA A 56 7.58 25.31 -5.96
N ASN A 57 7.02 25.15 -7.16
CA ASN A 57 6.55 23.86 -7.66
C ASN A 57 7.69 22.86 -7.79
N ALA A 58 8.82 23.25 -8.40
CA ALA A 58 9.98 22.35 -8.53
C ALA A 58 10.52 21.90 -7.16
N GLN A 59 10.54 22.78 -6.16
CA GLN A 59 10.91 22.43 -4.79
C GLN A 59 9.90 21.47 -4.14
N LEU A 60 8.60 21.67 -4.37
CA LEU A 60 7.56 20.78 -3.87
C LEU A 60 7.59 19.43 -4.57
N GLU A 61 7.84 19.38 -5.87
CA GLU A 61 8.03 18.16 -6.65
C GLU A 61 9.25 17.37 -6.16
N GLU A 62 10.36 18.04 -5.85
CA GLU A 62 11.53 17.38 -5.28
C GLU A 62 11.27 16.88 -3.85
N ARG A 63 10.58 17.67 -3.02
CA ARG A 63 10.13 17.21 -1.70
C ARG A 63 9.18 16.01 -1.80
N LEU A 64 8.23 16.03 -2.74
CA LEU A 64 7.33 14.92 -3.01
C LEU A 64 8.09 13.70 -3.54
N ARG A 65 9.12 13.90 -4.36
CA ARG A 65 10.00 12.84 -4.83
C ARG A 65 10.74 12.20 -3.67
N VAL A 66 11.36 12.98 -2.79
CA VAL A 66 12.05 12.49 -1.59
C VAL A 66 11.07 11.77 -0.65
N LEU A 67 9.88 12.32 -0.43
CA LEU A 67 8.85 11.69 0.41
C LEU A 67 8.27 10.41 -0.20
N ARG A 68 8.13 10.33 -1.53
CA ARG A 68 7.72 9.10 -2.24
C ARG A 68 8.84 8.06 -2.32
N GLN A 69 10.09 8.50 -2.38
CA GLN A 69 11.26 7.62 -2.32
C GLN A 69 11.53 7.11 -0.90
N LYS A 70 11.03 7.80 0.13
CA LYS A 70 10.93 7.28 1.49
C LYS A 70 9.76 6.29 1.46
N PRO A 71 10.03 4.97 1.34
CA PRO A 71 9.02 4.00 0.95
C PRO A 71 7.80 4.06 1.89
N ASP A 72 6.63 3.85 1.30
CA ASP A 72 5.35 3.74 2.01
C ASP A 72 5.42 2.64 3.08
N SER A 73 5.69 3.07 4.32
CA SER A 73 5.33 2.47 5.61
C SER A 73 5.87 1.06 5.95
N PRO A 74 6.21 0.77 7.23
CA PRO A 74 6.46 -0.60 7.72
C PRO A 74 5.23 -1.53 7.65
N ALA A 75 4.13 -1.10 7.03
CA ALA A 75 2.88 -1.83 6.95
C ALA A 75 2.95 -3.23 6.28
N PRO A 76 3.70 -3.48 5.19
CA PRO A 76 3.81 -4.83 4.63
C PRO A 76 4.68 -5.73 5.51
N ASP A 77 5.75 -5.20 6.12
CA ASP A 77 6.64 -5.94 7.00
C ASP A 77 5.94 -6.32 8.31
N LEU A 78 5.19 -5.40 8.92
CA LEU A 78 4.39 -5.68 10.11
C LEU A 78 3.30 -6.72 9.84
N LYS A 79 2.67 -6.69 8.65
CA LYS A 79 1.70 -7.72 8.24
C LYS A 79 2.36 -9.09 8.08
N ALA A 80 3.55 -9.15 7.50
CA ALA A 80 4.31 -10.39 7.37
C ALA A 80 4.74 -10.93 8.73
N GLN A 81 5.19 -10.07 9.64
CA GLN A 81 5.55 -10.44 11.01
C GLN A 81 4.34 -10.96 11.81
N LEU A 82 3.19 -10.29 11.72
CA LEU A 82 1.95 -10.76 12.35
C LEU A 82 1.50 -12.11 11.79
N ALA A 83 1.62 -12.33 10.48
CA ALA A 83 1.31 -13.61 9.86
C ALA A 83 2.24 -14.72 10.38
N ALA A 84 3.56 -14.50 10.40
CA ALA A 84 4.53 -15.44 10.93
C ALA A 84 4.32 -15.75 12.42
N GLN A 85 4.02 -14.72 13.23
CA GLN A 85 3.69 -14.90 14.64
C GLN A 85 2.41 -15.71 14.82
N SER A 86 1.37 -15.44 14.02
CA SER A 86 0.13 -16.21 14.08
C SER A 86 0.34 -17.68 13.74
N GLU A 87 1.17 -17.98 12.73
CA GLU A 87 1.54 -19.34 12.36
C GLU A 87 2.28 -20.04 13.50
N SER A 88 3.28 -19.38 14.09
CA SER A 88 4.03 -19.89 15.26
C SER A 88 3.11 -20.18 16.45
N MET A 89 2.14 -19.30 16.73
CA MET A 89 1.13 -19.54 17.75
C MET A 89 0.27 -20.76 17.44
N THR A 90 -0.18 -20.92 16.19
CA THR A 90 -0.97 -22.11 15.82
C THR A 90 -0.19 -23.41 15.96
N THR A 91 1.12 -23.40 15.66
CA THR A 91 1.97 -24.58 15.84
C THR A 91 2.14 -24.92 17.31
N LEU A 92 2.39 -23.92 18.16
CA LEU A 92 2.53 -24.11 19.60
C LEU A 92 1.23 -24.64 20.22
N ASP A 93 0.08 -24.13 19.80
CA ASP A 93 -1.22 -24.61 20.25
C ASP A 93 -1.44 -26.09 19.91
N LEU A 94 -1.03 -26.53 18.72
CA LEU A 94 -1.11 -27.94 18.31
C LEU A 94 -0.20 -28.82 19.16
N ASP A 95 1.03 -28.39 19.42
CA ASP A 95 1.99 -29.12 20.25
C ASP A 95 1.51 -29.21 21.72
N LEU A 96 0.93 -28.14 22.27
CA LEU A 96 0.33 -28.13 23.60
C LEU A 96 -0.89 -29.06 23.69
N GLN A 97 -1.74 -29.09 22.65
CA GLN A 97 -2.86 -30.04 22.59
C GLN A 97 -2.35 -31.48 22.54
N HIS A 98 -1.28 -31.74 21.79
CA HIS A 98 -0.65 -33.05 21.71
C HIS A 98 -0.09 -33.47 23.07
N LEU A 99 0.63 -32.59 23.76
CA LEU A 99 1.14 -32.82 25.12
C LEU A 99 0.04 -33.12 26.13
N ARG A 100 -1.08 -32.39 26.08
CA ARG A 100 -2.24 -32.66 26.95
C ARG A 100 -2.80 -34.06 26.71
N ARG A 101 -3.02 -34.44 25.44
CA ARG A 101 -3.51 -35.78 25.09
C ARG A 101 -2.54 -36.88 25.52
N ALA A 102 -1.24 -36.70 25.34
CA ALA A 102 -0.23 -37.66 25.76
C ALA A 102 -0.20 -37.83 27.28
N ASN A 103 -0.35 -36.73 28.03
CA ASN A 103 -0.48 -36.77 29.49
C ASN A 103 -1.78 -37.43 29.96
N ASP A 104 -2.91 -37.16 29.32
CA ASP A 104 -4.19 -37.80 29.65
C ASP A 104 -4.11 -39.32 29.44
N MET A 105 -3.49 -39.75 28.33
CA MET A 105 -3.21 -41.15 28.05
C MET A 105 -2.29 -41.77 29.12
N LEU A 106 -1.24 -41.07 29.52
CA LEU A 106 -0.37 -41.50 30.61
C LEU A 106 -1.14 -41.72 31.92
N VAL A 107 -1.92 -40.73 32.33
CA VAL A 107 -2.72 -40.79 33.57
C VAL A 107 -3.70 -41.97 33.51
N SER A 108 -4.38 -42.16 32.39
CA SER A 108 -5.27 -43.31 32.18
C SER A 108 -4.51 -44.64 32.30
N THR A 109 -3.34 -44.79 31.67
CA THR A 109 -2.55 -46.03 31.77
C THR A 109 -2.03 -46.30 33.19
N ILE A 110 -1.70 -45.25 33.94
CA ILE A 110 -1.29 -45.39 35.35
C ILE A 110 -2.47 -45.82 36.22
N GLN A 111 -3.68 -45.32 35.94
CA GLN A 111 -4.89 -45.75 36.64
C GLN A 111 -5.20 -47.24 36.37
N GLU A 112 -5.11 -47.68 35.10
CA GLU A 112 -5.25 -49.09 34.72
C GLU A 112 -4.22 -49.98 35.43
N LEU A 113 -2.95 -49.55 35.47
CA LEU A 113 -1.89 -50.26 36.18
C LEU A 113 -2.18 -50.37 37.69
N ARG A 114 -2.67 -49.30 38.31
CA ARG A 114 -3.02 -49.31 39.74
C ARG A 114 -4.18 -50.27 40.03
N ALA A 115 -5.22 -50.25 39.21
CA ALA A 115 -6.35 -51.17 39.35
C ALA A 115 -5.90 -52.64 39.21
N ALA A 116 -5.08 -52.95 38.20
CA ALA A 116 -4.54 -54.29 38.02
C ALA A 116 -3.67 -54.75 39.22
N LEU A 117 -2.86 -53.84 39.78
CA LEU A 117 -2.07 -54.12 40.98
C LEU A 117 -2.94 -54.35 42.23
N GLU A 118 -4.02 -53.58 42.41
CA GLU A 118 -4.98 -53.75 43.51
C GLU A 118 -5.69 -55.12 43.43
N GLU A 119 -6.02 -55.57 42.22
CA GLU A 119 -6.61 -56.89 41.96
C GLU A 119 -5.57 -58.03 42.02
N ASN A 120 -4.28 -57.72 42.22
CA ASN A 120 -3.15 -58.66 42.13
C ASN A 120 -3.08 -59.40 40.77
N VAL A 121 -3.59 -58.77 39.71
CA VAL A 121 -3.51 -59.27 38.34
C VAL A 121 -2.27 -58.66 37.69
N GLY A 122 -1.25 -59.49 37.46
CA GLY A 122 -0.08 -59.08 36.69
C GLY A 122 -0.38 -59.11 35.19
N GLU A 123 -0.55 -57.94 34.57
CA GLU A 123 -0.68 -57.82 33.11
C GLU A 123 0.57 -57.19 32.47
N PRO A 124 1.46 -58.00 31.84
CA PRO A 124 2.67 -57.50 31.18
C PRO A 124 2.38 -56.49 30.06
N ASN A 125 1.22 -56.59 29.42
CA ASN A 125 0.83 -55.68 28.34
C ASN A 125 0.53 -54.26 28.86
N LEU A 126 0.04 -54.10 30.09
CA LEU A 126 -0.20 -52.79 30.70
C LEU A 126 1.12 -52.07 30.97
N ILE A 127 2.17 -52.80 31.37
CA ILE A 127 3.51 -52.25 31.56
C ILE A 127 4.04 -51.69 30.23
N ASN A 128 3.94 -52.48 29.16
CA ASN A 128 4.36 -52.04 27.82
C ASN A 128 3.54 -50.82 27.35
N LYS A 129 2.22 -50.80 27.59
CA LYS A 129 1.34 -49.68 27.25
C LYS A 129 1.72 -48.40 28.02
N ALA A 130 2.01 -48.52 29.31
CA ALA A 130 2.46 -47.40 30.13
C ALA A 130 3.83 -46.88 29.70
N MET A 131 4.79 -47.76 29.40
CA MET A 131 6.10 -47.36 28.87
C MET A 131 5.97 -46.60 27.53
N LEU A 132 5.08 -47.04 26.65
CA LEU A 132 4.82 -46.35 25.38
C LEU A 132 4.17 -44.98 25.61
N ALA A 133 3.19 -44.90 26.52
CA ALA A 133 2.56 -43.63 26.88
C ALA A 133 3.56 -42.66 27.52
N GLU A 134 4.50 -43.15 28.35
CA GLU A 134 5.56 -42.35 28.95
C GLU A 134 6.52 -41.79 27.91
N LEU A 135 6.98 -42.64 26.99
CA LEU A 135 7.81 -42.20 25.87
C LEU A 135 7.11 -41.14 25.01
N GLU A 136 5.81 -41.30 24.76
CA GLU A 136 5.04 -40.36 23.97
C GLU A 136 4.87 -39.02 24.68
N ALA A 137 4.58 -39.01 25.99
CA ALA A 137 4.51 -37.79 26.77
C ALA A 137 5.87 -37.06 26.86
N LEU A 138 6.97 -37.80 27.02
CA LEU A 138 8.32 -37.22 27.01
C LEU A 138 8.68 -36.61 25.66
N ARG A 139 8.28 -37.27 24.55
CA ARG A 139 8.46 -36.71 23.19
C ARG A 139 7.62 -35.45 22.99
N ALA A 140 6.36 -35.49 23.40
CA ALA A 140 5.47 -34.34 23.30
C ALA A 140 5.99 -33.16 24.15
N ALA A 141 6.51 -33.41 25.36
CA ALA A 141 7.09 -32.39 26.21
C ALA A 141 8.31 -31.74 25.54
N ARG A 142 9.23 -32.56 25.00
CA ARG A 142 10.39 -32.03 24.26
C ARG A 142 10.01 -31.27 22.99
N ALA A 143 8.94 -31.68 22.30
CA ALA A 143 8.45 -30.98 21.12
C ALA A 143 7.93 -29.58 21.50
N VAL A 144 7.15 -29.47 22.58
CA VAL A 144 6.69 -28.18 23.13
C VAL A 144 7.88 -27.32 23.53
N ASP A 145 8.85 -27.84 24.30
CA ASP A 145 10.05 -27.08 24.69
C ASP A 145 10.83 -26.54 23.47
N ALA A 146 10.95 -27.36 22.41
CA ALA A 146 11.61 -26.96 21.17
C ALA A 146 10.81 -25.89 20.39
N ALA A 147 9.47 -26.00 20.38
CA ALA A 147 8.59 -25.02 19.75
C ALA A 147 8.62 -23.67 20.51
N GLU A 148 8.57 -23.70 21.84
CA GLU A 148 8.68 -22.50 22.69
C GLU A 148 10.02 -21.79 22.50
N THR A 149 11.13 -22.54 22.56
CA THR A 149 12.46 -21.96 22.36
C THR A 149 12.61 -21.34 20.99
N ARG A 150 12.08 -21.99 19.94
CA ARG A 150 12.08 -21.43 18.58
C ARG A 150 11.24 -20.16 18.50
N ALA A 151 10.03 -20.15 19.05
CA ALA A 151 9.17 -18.97 19.06
C ALA A 151 9.85 -17.79 19.77
N VAL A 152 10.54 -18.03 20.89
CA VAL A 152 11.32 -16.99 21.58
C VAL A 152 12.45 -16.47 20.70
N LEU A 153 13.23 -17.36 20.06
CA LEU A 153 14.31 -16.95 19.14
C LEU A 153 13.79 -16.11 17.98
N ASP A 154 12.70 -16.55 17.34
CA ASP A 154 12.06 -15.83 16.23
C ASP A 154 11.61 -14.42 16.64
N THR A 155 11.22 -14.21 17.91
CA THR A 155 10.89 -12.87 18.43
C THR A 155 12.11 -12.02 18.79
N LEU A 156 13.20 -12.63 19.23
CA LEU A 156 14.41 -11.92 19.65
C LEU A 156 15.30 -11.51 18.48
N GLU A 157 15.35 -12.32 17.41
CA GLU A 157 16.17 -12.08 16.23
C GLU A 157 15.93 -10.70 15.57
N PRO A 158 14.68 -10.25 15.32
CA PRO A 158 14.45 -8.91 14.77
C PRO A 158 14.87 -7.78 15.73
N LEU A 159 14.66 -7.96 17.05
CA LEU A 159 15.05 -6.96 18.05
C LEU A 159 16.58 -6.81 18.13
N LEU A 160 17.31 -7.92 18.00
CA LEU A 160 18.78 -7.93 17.90
C LEU A 160 19.25 -7.27 16.61
N ALA A 161 18.58 -7.53 15.49
CA ALA A 161 18.90 -6.90 14.21
C ALA A 161 18.69 -5.37 14.26
N GLU A 162 17.62 -4.89 14.88
CA GLU A 162 17.37 -3.46 15.10
C GLU A 162 18.40 -2.83 16.04
N ALA A 163 18.71 -3.48 17.16
CA ALA A 163 19.72 -3.00 18.11
C ALA A 163 21.11 -2.85 17.47
N SER A 164 21.51 -3.82 16.62
CA SER A 164 22.79 -3.75 15.91
C SER A 164 22.87 -2.61 14.89
N LYS A 165 21.77 -2.31 14.19
CA LYS A 165 21.67 -1.17 13.27
C LYS A 165 21.81 0.17 14.01
N HIS A 166 21.13 0.32 15.14
CA HIS A 166 21.23 1.54 15.96
C HIS A 166 22.65 1.79 16.48
N THR A 167 23.36 0.76 16.93
CA THR A 167 24.77 0.92 17.36
C THR A 167 25.72 1.31 16.22
N ALA A 168 25.43 0.89 14.98
CA ALA A 168 26.21 1.27 13.80
C ALA A 168 25.96 2.73 13.38
N GLU A 169 24.73 3.24 13.56
CA GLU A 169 24.39 4.64 13.27
C GLU A 169 24.95 5.63 14.30
N GLU A 170 25.09 5.25 15.58
CA GLU A 170 25.70 6.10 16.63
C GLU A 170 27.23 6.22 16.53
N SER A 171 27.88 5.35 15.74
CA SER A 171 29.35 5.29 15.61
C SER A 171 29.89 5.99 14.35
N VAL A 172 29.01 6.63 13.56
CA VAL A 172 29.33 7.42 12.36
C VAL A 172 29.02 8.89 12.61
#